data_AF-A0A380NWB5-F1
#
_entry.id   AF-A0A380NWB5-F1
#
_cell.length_a   1.000
_cell.length_b   1.000
_cell.length_c   1.000
_cell.angle_alpha   90.00
_cell.angle_beta   90.00
_cell.angle_gamma   90.00
#
_symmetry.space_group_name_H-M   'P 1'
#
loop_
_entity.id
_entity.type
_entity.pdbx_description
1 polymer ?
#
loop_
_entity_poly.entity_id
_entity_poly.type
_entity_poly.pdbx_seq_one_letter_code
_entity_poly.pdbx_strand_id
1 'polypeptide(L)' 'MDEGYTLKAAVAKTDEILEMFGKIHTIIGHAVRGIEEVDGEMMVDLGIFDEKAQTRLWASIDENEKVHYHVRAEGE' A
#
# COMPACT_ATOMS: atom_id res chain seq x y z
N MET A 1 -33.85 -17.03 17.68
CA MET A 1 -32.77 -16.36 18.45
C MET A 1 -31.55 -16.14 17.57
N ASP A 2 -31.72 -15.70 16.31
CA ASP A 2 -30.61 -15.59 15.35
C ASP A 2 -30.12 -14.15 15.12
N GLU A 3 -30.94 -13.14 15.35
CA GLU A 3 -30.59 -11.74 15.02
C GLU A 3 -29.45 -11.17 15.89
N GLY A 4 -29.38 -11.56 17.17
CA GLY A 4 -28.30 -11.12 18.06
C GLY A 4 -26.96 -11.80 17.77
N TYR A 5 -26.98 -12.98 17.14
CA TYR A 5 -25.78 -13.72 16.75
C TYR A 5 -25.22 -13.20 15.43
N THR A 6 -26.09 -12.89 14.46
CA THR A 6 -25.70 -12.30 13.17
C THR A 6 -25.20 -10.87 13.31
N LEU A 7 -25.77 -10.06 14.22
CA LEU A 7 -25.27 -8.71 14.46
C LEU A 7 -23.87 -8.72 15.11
N LYS A 8 -23.62 -9.60 16.08
CA LYS A 8 -22.29 -9.75 16.70
C LYS A 8 -21.26 -10.24 15.69
N ALA A 9 -21.62 -11.19 14.82
CA ALA A 9 -20.75 -11.66 13.76
C ALA A 9 -20.45 -10.56 12.73
N ALA A 10 -21.42 -9.72 12.41
CA ALA A 10 -21.22 -8.56 11.53
C ALA A 10 -20.27 -7.53 12.15
N VAL A 11 -20.43 -7.22 13.44
CA VAL A 11 -19.54 -6.30 14.17
C VAL A 11 -18.11 -6.84 14.19
N ALA A 12 -17.90 -8.11 14.54
CA ALA A 12 -16.57 -8.71 14.54
C ALA A 12 -15.89 -8.65 13.17
N LYS A 13 -16.64 -8.89 12.09
CA LYS A 13 -16.13 -8.79 10.73
C LYS A 13 -15.78 -7.35 10.34
N THR A 14 -16.55 -6.37 10.81
CA THR A 14 -16.23 -4.95 10.63
C THR A 14 -14.96 -4.57 11.37
N ASP A 15 -14.77 -5.03 12.60
CA ASP A 15 -13.57 -4.77 13.38
C ASP A 15 -12.32 -5.34 12.70
N GLU A 16 -12.37 -6.57 12.18
CA GLU A 16 -11.28 -7.17 11.40
C GLU A 16 -10.91 -6.35 10.16
N ILE A 17 -11.93 -5.86 9.43
CA ILE A 17 -11.73 -4.99 8.26
C ILE A 17 -11.06 -3.69 8.68
N LEU A 18 -11.53 -3.06 9.77
CA LEU A 18 -10.96 -1.82 10.29
C LEU A 18 -9.51 -2.01 10.76
N GLU A 19 -9.20 -3.11 11.43
CA GLU A 19 -7.82 -3.44 11.83
C GLU A 19 -6.91 -3.63 10.62
N MET A 20 -7.39 -4.31 9.57
CA MET A 20 -6.66 -4.49 8.33
C MET A 20 -6.39 -3.14 7.64
N PHE A 21 -7.42 -2.29 7.51
CA PHE A 21 -7.27 -0.95 6.94
C PHE A 21 -6.33 -0.07 7.77
N GLY A 22 -6.39 -0.17 9.10
CA GLY A 22 -5.47 0.52 10.00
C GLY A 22 -4.02 0.15 9.74
N LYS A 23 -3.72 -1.15 9.63
CA LYS A 23 -2.37 -1.64 9.32
C LYS A 23 -1.89 -1.17 7.95
N ILE A 24 -2.74 -1.28 6.92
CA ILE A 24 -2.40 -0.82 5.56
C ILE A 24 -2.13 0.68 5.57
N HIS A 25 -3.01 1.47 6.18
CA HIS A 25 -2.85 2.93 6.26
C HIS A 25 -1.56 3.32 6.99
N THR A 26 -1.23 2.66 8.10
CA THR A 26 0.04 2.89 8.81
C THR A 26 1.22 2.55 7.90
N ILE A 27 1.24 1.36 7.28
CA ILE A 27 2.35 0.95 6.42
C ILE A 27 2.52 1.92 5.25
N ILE A 28 1.46 2.22 4.52
CA ILE A 28 1.48 3.13 3.38
C ILE A 28 1.88 4.55 3.82
N GLY A 29 1.36 5.06 4.94
CA GLY A 29 1.73 6.38 5.45
C GLY A 29 3.18 6.50 5.90
N HIS A 30 3.83 5.40 6.28
CA HIS A 30 5.26 5.36 6.63
C HIS A 30 6.17 5.01 5.44
N ALA A 31 5.68 4.22 4.49
CA ALA A 31 6.44 3.73 3.34
C ALA A 31 6.41 4.72 2.17
N VAL A 32 5.25 5.34 1.89
CA VAL A 32 5.10 6.30 0.80
C VAL A 32 5.88 7.56 1.13
N ARG A 33 6.95 7.80 0.37
CA ARG A 33 7.76 9.01 0.50
C ARG A 33 7.21 10.18 -0.32
N GLY A 34 6.47 9.88 -1.39
CA GLY A 34 5.85 10.88 -2.23
C GLY A 34 5.43 10.33 -3.59
N ILE A 35 5.05 11.25 -4.47
CA ILE A 35 4.79 10.98 -5.88
C ILE A 35 5.82 11.80 -6.66
N GLU A 36 6.59 11.14 -7.52
CA GLU A 36 7.63 11.79 -8.34
C GLU A 36 7.46 11.36 -9.80
N GLU A 37 7.85 12.24 -10.71
CA GLU A 37 7.91 11.90 -12.14
C GLU A 37 9.24 11.18 -12.41
N VAL A 38 9.15 9.94 -12.88
CA VAL A 38 10.30 9.09 -13.18
C VAL A 38 10.15 8.60 -14.61
N ASP A 39 11.13 8.90 -15.47
CA ASP A 39 11.10 8.63 -16.92
C ASP A 39 9.84 9.17 -17.65
N GLY A 40 9.28 10.29 -17.18
CA GLY A 40 8.07 10.89 -17.75
C GLY A 40 6.77 10.21 -17.32
N GLU A 41 6.82 9.28 -16.37
CA GLU A 41 5.65 8.63 -15.78
C GLU A 41 5.53 9.03 -14.29
N MET A 42 4.33 9.35 -13.85
CA MET A 42 4.05 9.66 -12.44
C MET A 42 4.07 8.37 -11.62
N MET A 43 5.02 8.25 -10.70
CA MET A 43 5.20 7.07 -9.86
C MET A 43 5.14 7.42 -8.38
N VAL A 44 4.63 6.50 -7.58
CA VAL A 44 4.64 6.59 -6.11
C VAL A 44 5.92 5.96 -5.59
N ASP A 45 6.75 6.71 -4.85
CA ASP A 45 7.91 6.18 -4.11
C ASP A 45 7.40 5.43 -2.88
N LEU A 46 7.52 4.11 -2.88
CA LEU A 46 7.17 3.22 -1.76
C LEU A 46 8.33 3.02 -0.78
N GLY A 47 9.44 3.70 -0.99
CA GLY A 47 10.61 3.71 -0.13
C GLY A 47 11.65 2.65 -0.48
N ILE A 48 12.47 2.33 0.51
CA ILE A 48 13.61 1.41 0.36
C ILE A 48 13.12 -0.03 0.32
N PHE A 49 13.58 -0.79 -0.67
CA PHE A 49 13.18 -2.18 -0.88
C PHE A 49 14.08 -3.19 -0.17
N ASP A 50 15.39 -2.93 -0.09
CA ASP A 50 16.37 -3.85 0.47
C ASP A 50 16.92 -3.40 1.82
N GLU A 51 17.38 -4.37 2.63
CA GLU A 51 17.95 -4.11 3.97
C GLU A 51 19.22 -3.25 3.94
N LYS A 52 19.91 -3.17 2.81
CA LYS A 52 21.14 -2.39 2.64
C LYS A 52 20.88 -0.97 2.15
N ALA A 53 19.61 -0.58 1.99
CA ALA A 53 19.23 0.76 1.54
C ALA A 53 19.78 1.16 0.15
N GLN A 54 19.97 0.20 -0.76
CA GLN A 54 20.59 0.45 -2.05
C GLN A 54 19.60 0.62 -3.21
N THR A 55 18.36 0.18 -3.01
CA THR A 55 17.31 0.15 -4.04
C THR A 55 16.00 0.70 -3.48
N ARG A 56 15.28 1.41 -4.35
CA ARG A 56 13.95 1.95 -4.08
C ARG A 56 12.90 1.22 -4.89
N LEU A 57 11.73 1.08 -4.28
CA LEU A 57 10.53 0.53 -4.89
C LEU A 57 9.60 1.66 -5.31
N TRP A 58 9.20 1.63 -6.56
CA TRP A 58 8.24 2.54 -7.16
C TRP A 58 7.02 1.78 -7.64
N ALA A 59 5.87 2.44 -7.63
CA ALA A 59 4.65 1.91 -8.22
C ALA A 59 3.99 2.91 -9.16
N SER A 60 3.57 2.44 -10.33
CA SER A 60 2.66 3.16 -11.23
C SER A 60 1.37 2.35 -11.43
N ILE A 61 0.33 3.03 -11.92
CA ILE A 61 -0.94 2.40 -12.26
C ILE A 61 -1.26 2.71 -13.71
N ASP A 62 -1.62 1.69 -14.48
CA ASP A 62 -2.00 1.88 -15.88
C ASP A 62 -3.50 2.23 -16.04
N GLU A 63 -3.91 2.47 -17.28
CA GLU A 63 -5.30 2.80 -17.64
C GLU A 63 -6.30 1.68 -17.31
N ASN A 64 -5.84 0.46 -17.00
CA ASN A 64 -6.67 -0.69 -16.61
C ASN A 64 -6.61 -0.93 -15.09
N GLU A 65 -6.19 0.06 -14.30
CA GLU A 65 -6.04 -0.03 -12.85
C GLU A 65 -5.03 -1.11 -12.39
N LYS A 66 -4.15 -1.56 -13.29
CA LYS A 66 -3.14 -2.55 -12.94
C LYS A 66 -1.91 -1.86 -12.38
N VAL A 67 -1.48 -2.33 -11.21
CA VAL A 67 -0.27 -1.84 -10.54
C VAL A 67 0.98 -2.46 -11.18
N HIS A 68 1.94 -1.61 -11.53
CA HIS A 68 3.26 -2.00 -12.01
C HIS A 68 4.31 -1.57 -11.00
N TYR A 69 5.22 -2.49 -10.65
CA TYR A 69 6.28 -2.26 -9.67
C TYR A 69 7.61 -2.11 -10.38
N HIS A 70 8.37 -1.08 -9.99
CA HIS A 70 9.68 -0.79 -10.55
C HIS A 70 10.70 -0.70 -9.42
N VAL A 71 11.79 -1.47 -9.51
CA VAL A 71 12.88 -1.43 -8.54
C VAL A 71 14.09 -0.77 -9.20
N ARG A 72 14.62 0.28 -8.57
CA ARG A 72 15.73 1.08 -9.11
C ARG A 72 16.81 1.27 -8.06
N ALA A 73 18.07 1.40 -8.48
CA ALA A 73 19.15 1.76 -7.55
C ALA A 73 18.97 3.21 -7.06
N GLU A 74 19.31 3.49 -5.81
CA GLU A 74 19.28 4.86 -5.31
C GLU A 74 20.46 5.66 -5.93
N GLY A 75 20.15 6.61 -6.82
CA GLY A 75 21.13 7.55 -7.39
C GLY A 75 21.45 7.42 -8.89
N GLU A 76 20.60 6.77 -9.69
CA GLU A 76 20.64 6.84 -11.17
C GLU A 76 19.91 8.06 -11.73
#